data_AF-A0A820S539-F1
#
_entry.id   AF-A0A820S539-F1
#
_cell.length_a   1.000
_cell.length_b   1.000
_cell.length_c   1.000
_cell.angle_alpha   90.00
_cell.angle_beta   90.00
_cell.angle_gamma   90.00
#
_symmetry.space_group_name_H-M   'P 1'
#
loop_
_entity.id
_entity.type
_entity.pdbx_description
1 polymer ?
#
loop_
_entity_poly.entity_id
_entity_poly.type
_entity_poly.pdbx_seq_one_letter_code
_entity_poly.pdbx_strand_id
1 'polypeptide(L)'
;KIIFYGDDTWVKLFPNSIFHRSYGLQSFFVTDFKEIDLNVTHGLYNELDRMNEWDFLIVHYLGLDHIGHAFGAFNSFIKDKLIEMDEVIEKIVSKMNKNDLLLITGDHGMIDQGGHGGSSDAEIYVPAIFISHKLKENILKKT
;
A
#
# COMPACT_ATOMS: atom_id res chain seq x y z
N LYS A 1 -14.35 -3.75 12.28
CA LYS A 1 -13.03 -3.62 12.92
C LYS A 1 -12.02 -3.22 11.86
N ILE A 2 -11.30 -2.13 12.09
CA ILE A 2 -10.29 -1.58 11.17
C ILE A 2 -8.91 -1.97 11.68
N ILE A 3 -8.06 -2.47 10.78
CA ILE A 3 -6.67 -2.81 11.04
C ILE A 3 -5.77 -1.91 10.19
N PHE A 4 -4.64 -1.48 10.74
CA PHE A 4 -3.68 -0.62 10.04
C PHE A 4 -2.24 -1.12 10.20
N TYR A 5 -1.51 -1.22 9.10
CA TYR A 5 -0.07 -1.45 9.09
C TYR A 5 0.60 -0.41 8.20
N GLY A 6 1.57 0.31 8.75
CA GLY A 6 2.26 1.35 8.00
C GLY A 6 3.07 2.26 8.90
N ASP A 7 3.18 3.50 8.47
CA ASP A 7 3.93 4.51 9.19
C ASP A 7 3.13 5.09 10.38
N ASP A 8 3.83 5.61 11.38
CA ASP A 8 3.22 6.02 12.65
C ASP A 8 2.37 7.30 12.56
N THR A 9 2.38 8.01 11.43
CA THR A 9 1.59 9.23 11.21
C THR A 9 0.10 8.95 11.38
N TRP A 10 -0.40 7.84 10.82
CA TRP A 10 -1.80 7.46 10.94
C TRP A 10 -2.22 7.22 12.40
N VAL A 11 -1.40 6.50 13.15
CA VAL A 11 -1.69 6.17 14.56
C VAL A 11 -1.66 7.42 15.44
N LYS A 12 -0.84 8.43 15.07
CA LYS A 12 -0.78 9.72 15.76
C LYS A 12 -1.93 10.66 15.40
N LEU A 13 -2.42 10.60 14.16
CA LEU A 13 -3.48 11.48 13.66
C LEU A 13 -4.88 11.07 14.15
N PHE A 14 -5.13 9.77 14.26
CA PHE A 14 -6.45 9.26 14.64
C PHE A 14 -6.55 8.93 16.14
N PRO A 15 -7.75 9.01 16.74
CA PRO A 15 -7.96 8.53 18.10
C PRO A 15 -7.57 7.06 18.25
N ASN A 16 -6.99 6.70 19.40
CA ASN A 16 -6.57 5.32 19.71
C ASN A 16 -7.69 4.26 19.60
N SER A 17 -8.95 4.67 19.56
CA SER A 17 -10.12 3.78 19.42
C SER A 17 -10.46 3.40 17.98
N ILE A 18 -9.87 4.06 16.96
CA ILE A 18 -10.20 3.80 15.56
C ILE A 18 -9.66 2.43 15.11
N PHE A 19 -8.39 2.15 15.41
CA PHE A 19 -7.75 0.91 14.99
C PHE A 19 -7.91 -0.17 16.05
N HIS A 20 -8.47 -1.31 15.66
CA HIS A 20 -8.57 -2.47 16.54
C HIS A 20 -7.21 -3.13 16.77
N ARG A 21 -6.38 -3.16 15.73
CA ARG A 21 -4.94 -3.46 15.79
C ARG A 21 -4.24 -2.49 14.85
N SER A 22 -3.08 -2.00 15.28
CA SER A 22 -2.23 -1.17 14.44
C SER A 22 -0.77 -1.39 14.76
N TYR A 23 0.08 -1.25 13.75
CA TYR A 23 1.52 -1.16 13.92
C TYR A 23 2.04 0.02 13.10
N GLY A 24 2.56 1.03 13.81
CA GLY A 24 3.13 2.25 13.23
C GLY A 24 4.65 2.22 13.35
N LEU A 25 5.34 2.35 12.22
CA LEU A 25 6.80 2.42 12.13
C LEU A 25 7.26 3.87 11.98
N GLN A 26 8.46 4.22 12.46
CA GLN A 26 8.96 5.59 12.35
C GLN A 26 9.19 5.99 10.88
N SER A 27 8.48 7.02 10.43
CA SER A 27 8.36 7.40 9.02
C SER A 27 9.56 8.17 8.44
N PHE A 28 10.47 8.71 9.25
CA PHE A 28 11.40 9.77 8.81
C PHE A 28 12.84 9.33 8.48
N PHE A 29 13.13 8.02 8.44
CA PHE A 29 14.44 7.52 8.04
C PHE A 29 14.47 7.20 6.54
N VAL A 30 14.60 8.23 5.70
CA VAL A 30 14.56 8.16 4.22
C VAL A 30 15.63 7.24 3.60
N THR A 31 16.68 6.91 4.34
CA THR A 31 17.71 5.95 3.89
C THR A 31 17.27 4.49 3.99
N ASP A 32 16.18 4.21 4.71
CA ASP A 32 15.59 2.87 4.79
C ASP A 32 14.31 2.78 3.95
N PHE A 33 14.40 2.01 2.87
CA PHE A 33 13.28 1.66 1.99
C PHE A 33 13.01 0.15 1.98
N LYS A 34 13.50 -0.58 3.00
CA LYS A 34 13.33 -2.03 3.12
C LYS A 34 12.80 -2.48 4.47
N GLU A 35 13.39 -2.06 5.58
CA GLU A 35 13.03 -2.59 6.90
C GLU A 35 11.60 -2.21 7.29
N ILE A 36 11.22 -0.96 7.04
CA ILE A 36 9.84 -0.50 7.26
C ILE A 36 8.85 -1.35 6.46
N ASP A 37 9.05 -1.46 5.14
CA ASP A 37 8.18 -2.22 4.24
C ASP A 37 8.13 -3.72 4.58
N LEU A 38 9.25 -4.31 5.02
CA LEU A 38 9.30 -5.71 5.47
C LEU A 38 8.43 -5.94 6.71
N ASN A 39 8.48 -5.03 7.67
CA ASN A 39 7.65 -5.11 8.87
C ASN A 39 6.17 -4.93 8.56
N VAL A 40 5.83 -4.00 7.65
CA VAL A 40 4.47 -3.84 7.11
C VAL A 40 4.00 -5.14 6.44
N THR A 41 4.84 -5.74 5.60
CA THR A 41 4.55 -6.99 4.89
C THR A 41 4.33 -8.16 5.84
N HIS A 42 5.17 -8.30 6.87
CA HIS A 42 4.96 -9.31 7.91
C HIS A 42 3.64 -9.12 8.65
N GLY A 43 3.30 -7.87 8.99
CA GLY A 43 2.03 -7.53 9.60
C GLY A 43 0.83 -7.90 8.73
N LEU A 44 0.86 -7.49 7.47
CA LEU A 44 -0.13 -7.85 6.46
C LEU A 44 -0.30 -9.37 6.38
N TYR A 45 0.77 -10.15 6.27
CA TYR A 45 0.67 -11.60 6.12
C TYR A 45 0.02 -12.27 7.33
N ASN A 46 0.30 -11.80 8.55
CA ASN A 46 -0.38 -12.28 9.74
C ASN A 46 -1.89 -11.98 9.71
N GLU A 47 -2.30 -10.83 9.18
CA GLU A 47 -3.72 -10.46 9.06
C GLU A 47 -4.44 -11.21 7.94
N LEU A 48 -3.74 -11.57 6.85
CA LEU A 48 -4.27 -12.44 5.79
C LEU A 48 -4.55 -13.86 6.29
N ASP A 49 -3.91 -14.31 7.38
CA ASP A 49 -4.24 -15.58 8.03
C ASP A 49 -5.39 -15.47 9.04
N ARG A 50 -5.88 -14.24 9.31
CA ARG A 50 -6.94 -13.93 10.28
C ARG A 50 -8.06 -13.08 9.69
N MET A 51 -8.35 -13.25 8.40
CA MET A 51 -9.32 -12.42 7.66
C MET A 51 -10.71 -12.33 8.29
N ASN A 52 -11.14 -13.36 9.05
CA ASN A 52 -12.43 -13.34 9.74
C ASN A 52 -12.47 -12.44 10.99
N GLU A 53 -11.35 -11.84 11.39
CA GLU A 53 -11.26 -11.00 12.58
C GLU A 53 -11.41 -9.49 12.30
N TRP A 54 -11.44 -9.09 11.03
CA TRP A 54 -11.49 -7.69 10.61
C TRP A 54 -12.42 -7.48 9.42
N ASP A 55 -12.86 -6.24 9.26
CA ASP A 55 -13.75 -5.83 8.15
C ASP A 55 -13.03 -4.92 7.14
N PHE A 56 -11.96 -4.23 7.59
CA PHE A 56 -11.17 -3.34 6.76
C PHE A 56 -9.70 -3.39 7.18
N LEU A 57 -8.80 -3.60 6.23
CA LEU A 57 -7.35 -3.60 6.42
C LEU A 57 -6.73 -2.50 5.55
N ILE A 58 -5.99 -1.58 6.17
CA ILE A 58 -5.21 -0.54 5.51
C ILE A 58 -3.74 -0.93 5.63
N VAL A 59 -3.03 -0.90 4.50
CA VAL A 59 -1.59 -1.15 4.43
C VAL A 59 -0.94 0.02 3.73
N HIS A 60 0.04 0.65 4.36
CA HIS A 60 0.73 1.84 3.85
C HIS A 60 2.23 1.57 3.77
N TYR A 61 2.77 1.61 2.56
CA TYR A 61 4.18 1.37 2.24
C TYR A 61 4.89 2.71 1.96
N LEU A 62 6.12 2.87 2.43
CA LEU A 62 6.91 4.10 2.24
C LEU A 62 8.10 3.91 1.31
N GLY A 63 8.55 2.67 1.08
CA GLY A 63 9.81 2.43 0.37
C GLY A 63 9.86 3.01 -1.05
N LEU A 64 8.72 3.07 -1.75
CA LEU A 64 8.67 3.66 -3.09
C LEU A 64 8.90 5.18 -3.05
N ASP A 65 8.28 5.88 -2.10
CA ASP A 65 8.49 7.32 -1.87
C ASP A 65 9.96 7.60 -1.48
N HIS A 66 10.50 6.83 -0.53
CA HIS A 66 11.88 6.99 -0.08
C HIS A 66 12.90 6.81 -1.21
N ILE A 67 12.70 5.81 -2.09
CA ILE A 67 13.57 5.61 -3.27
C ILE A 67 13.46 6.79 -4.23
N GLY A 68 12.24 7.29 -4.46
CA GLY A 68 11.98 8.46 -5.30
C GLY A 68 12.79 9.66 -4.82
N HIS A 69 12.66 10.05 -3.54
CA HIS A 69 13.42 11.15 -2.94
C HIS A 69 14.94 10.97 -3.03
N ALA A 70 15.42 9.75 -2.77
CA ALA A 70 16.86 9.49 -2.68
C ALA A 70 17.55 9.40 -4.05
N PHE A 71 16.85 8.91 -5.09
CA PHE A 71 17.48 8.51 -6.34
C PHE A 71 16.75 8.96 -7.63
N GLY A 72 15.55 9.51 -7.51
CA GLY A 72 14.70 9.88 -8.65
C GLY A 72 13.96 8.70 -9.29
N ALA A 73 12.98 9.03 -10.14
CA ALA A 73 11.99 8.09 -10.66
C ALA A 73 12.54 7.01 -11.61
N PHE A 74 13.73 7.23 -12.19
CA PHE A 74 14.33 6.32 -13.19
C PHE A 74 15.44 5.43 -12.63
N ASN A 75 15.65 5.42 -11.32
CA ASN A 75 16.63 4.55 -10.69
C ASN A 75 16.21 3.07 -10.74
N SER A 76 17.16 2.14 -10.85
CA SER A 76 16.87 0.70 -10.85
C SER A 76 16.15 0.21 -9.60
N PHE A 77 16.34 0.86 -8.45
CA PHE A 77 15.64 0.51 -7.21
C PHE A 77 14.13 0.71 -7.29
N ILE A 78 13.64 1.64 -8.13
CA ILE A 78 12.20 1.80 -8.38
C ILE A 78 11.63 0.52 -8.96
N LYS A 79 12.31 -0.06 -9.96
CA LYS A 79 11.88 -1.32 -10.58
C LYS A 79 11.84 -2.46 -9.58
N ASP A 80 12.89 -2.62 -8.78
CA ASP A 80 12.96 -3.68 -7.77
C ASP A 80 11.84 -3.53 -6.72
N LYS A 81 11.55 -2.29 -6.30
CA LYS A 81 10.46 -2.00 -5.38
C LYS A 81 9.08 -2.27 -5.98
N LEU A 82 8.87 -1.96 -7.26
CA LEU A 82 7.61 -2.28 -7.94
C LEU A 82 7.39 -3.79 -8.06
N ILE A 83 8.45 -4.59 -8.26
CA ILE A 83 8.38 -6.05 -8.24
C ILE A 83 7.98 -6.54 -6.84
N GLU A 84 8.59 -5.99 -5.78
CA GLU A 84 8.21 -6.31 -4.40
C GLU A 84 6.72 -6.01 -4.14
N MET A 85 6.20 -4.87 -4.62
CA MET A 85 4.78 -4.54 -4.48
C MET A 85 3.87 -5.48 -5.27
N ASP A 86 4.29 -5.94 -6.45
CA ASP A 86 3.56 -6.92 -7.25
C ASP A 86 3.42 -8.26 -6.49
N GLU A 87 4.51 -8.76 -5.89
CA GLU A 87 4.50 -9.97 -5.07
C GLU A 87 3.55 -9.85 -3.85
N VAL A 88 3.53 -8.69 -3.20
CA VAL A 88 2.59 -8.39 -2.10
C VAL A 88 1.15 -8.42 -2.60
N ILE A 89 0.85 -7.79 -3.73
CA ILE A 89 -0.48 -7.77 -4.33
C ILE A 89 -0.93 -9.19 -4.70
N GLU A 90 -0.07 -9.99 -5.35
CA GLU A 90 -0.34 -11.39 -5.67
C GLU A 90 -0.70 -12.20 -4.42
N LYS A 91 0.06 -11.99 -3.32
CA LYS A 91 -0.21 -12.65 -2.05
C LYS A 91 -1.58 -12.28 -1.49
N ILE A 92 -1.95 -11.00 -1.51
CA ILE A 92 -3.29 -10.53 -1.06
C ILE A 92 -4.36 -11.20 -1.91
N VAL A 93 -4.26 -11.09 -3.24
CA VAL A 93 -5.25 -11.63 -4.18
C VAL A 93 -5.41 -13.14 -4.02
N SER A 94 -4.34 -13.88 -3.72
CA SER A 94 -4.40 -15.33 -3.48
C SER A 94 -5.20 -15.73 -2.23
N LYS A 95 -5.38 -14.81 -1.28
CA LYS A 95 -6.08 -15.02 0.00
C LYS A 95 -7.50 -14.48 0.01
N MET A 96 -7.84 -13.59 -0.93
CA MET A 96 -9.16 -12.96 -1.01
C MET A 96 -10.30 -13.98 -1.18
N ASN A 97 -11.37 -13.75 -0.43
CA ASN A 97 -12.64 -14.46 -0.60
C ASN A 97 -13.45 -13.84 -1.77
N LYS A 98 -14.50 -14.55 -2.19
CA LYS A 98 -15.38 -14.11 -3.30
C LYS A 98 -15.95 -12.70 -3.12
N ASN A 99 -16.20 -12.26 -1.89
CA ASN A 99 -16.84 -10.99 -1.59
C ASN A 99 -15.87 -9.85 -1.30
N ASP A 100 -14.57 -10.12 -1.31
CA ASP A 100 -13.57 -9.14 -0.91
C ASP A 100 -13.25 -8.18 -2.07
N LEU A 101 -12.79 -6.98 -1.69
CA LEU A 101 -12.35 -5.93 -2.60
C LEU A 101 -10.98 -5.43 -2.15
N LEU A 102 -10.04 -5.43 -3.07
CA LEU A 102 -8.75 -4.78 -2.92
C LEU A 102 -8.75 -3.48 -3.73
N LEU A 103 -8.42 -2.37 -3.07
CA LEU A 103 -8.14 -1.07 -3.68
C LEU A 103 -6.64 -0.79 -3.56
N ILE A 104 -5.99 -0.48 -4.67
CA ILE A 104 -4.59 -0.05 -4.72
C ILE A 104 -4.58 1.39 -5.25
N THR A 105 -3.93 2.28 -4.51
CA THR A 105 -3.77 3.70 -4.87
C THR A 105 -2.51 4.27 -4.23
N GLY A 106 -2.04 5.39 -4.78
CA GLY A 106 -1.14 6.31 -4.09
C GLY A 106 -1.92 7.42 -3.39
N ASP A 107 -1.26 8.13 -2.50
CA ASP A 107 -1.71 9.39 -1.89
C ASP A 107 -1.17 10.62 -2.66
N HIS A 108 -0.01 10.48 -3.30
CA HIS A 108 0.55 11.43 -4.26
C HIS A 108 1.40 10.72 -5.34
N GLY A 109 1.80 11.49 -6.35
CA GLY A 109 2.87 11.13 -7.28
C GLY A 109 4.15 11.93 -6.98
N MET A 110 5.14 11.86 -7.89
CA MET A 110 6.41 12.57 -7.78
C MET A 110 6.89 13.06 -9.14
N ILE A 111 7.61 14.17 -9.17
CA ILE A 111 8.39 14.58 -10.34
C ILE A 111 9.61 13.66 -10.53
N ASP A 112 10.19 13.66 -11.73
CA ASP A 112 11.32 12.78 -12.09
C ASP A 112 12.51 12.86 -11.12
N GLN A 113 12.74 14.02 -10.49
CA GLN A 113 13.81 14.23 -9.51
C GLN A 113 13.47 13.70 -8.10
N GLY A 114 12.27 13.15 -7.87
CA GLY A 114 11.84 12.58 -6.59
C GLY A 114 11.04 13.51 -5.68
N GLY A 115 10.85 14.78 -6.07
CA GLY A 115 10.07 15.73 -5.29
C GLY A 115 8.56 15.55 -5.44
N HIS A 116 7.81 16.01 -4.44
CA HIS A 116 6.35 16.14 -4.49
C HIS A 116 5.89 17.32 -3.60
N GLY A 117 4.58 17.60 -3.59
CA GLY A 117 3.95 18.69 -2.83
C GLY A 117 3.55 19.90 -3.68
N GLY A 118 3.84 19.86 -4.97
CA GLY A 118 3.35 20.78 -5.99
C GLY A 118 1.97 20.38 -6.53
N SER A 119 1.69 20.82 -7.75
CA SER A 119 0.39 20.65 -8.42
C SER A 119 0.53 20.19 -9.87
N SER A 120 1.71 19.71 -10.26
CA SER A 120 1.89 19.13 -11.60
C SER A 120 1.12 17.82 -11.73
N ASP A 121 0.76 17.44 -12.95
CA ASP A 121 0.05 16.18 -13.23
C ASP A 121 0.80 14.97 -12.65
N ALA A 122 2.14 14.97 -12.71
CA ALA A 122 2.99 13.93 -12.15
C ALA A 122 2.89 13.79 -10.63
N GLU A 123 2.50 14.86 -9.91
CA GLU A 123 2.39 14.87 -8.45
C GLU A 123 0.96 14.56 -7.97
N ILE A 124 -0.06 14.84 -8.78
CA ILE A 124 -1.47 14.73 -8.34
C ILE A 124 -2.21 13.52 -8.93
N TYR A 125 -1.74 12.96 -10.04
CA TYR A 125 -2.38 11.80 -10.64
C TYR A 125 -1.84 10.51 -10.02
N VAL A 126 -2.73 9.79 -9.35
CA VAL A 126 -2.47 8.48 -8.76
C VAL A 126 -3.39 7.43 -9.38
N PRO A 127 -2.92 6.18 -9.54
CA PRO A 127 -3.77 5.09 -10.01
C PRO A 127 -4.84 4.77 -8.96
N ALA A 128 -6.03 4.36 -9.40
CA ALA A 128 -7.04 3.75 -8.55
C ALA A 128 -7.44 2.41 -9.16
N ILE A 129 -6.87 1.32 -8.62
CA ILE A 129 -7.05 -0.03 -9.15
C ILE A 129 -7.94 -0.83 -8.20
N PHE A 130 -9.01 -1.41 -8.73
CA PHE A 130 -9.96 -2.23 -7.98
C PHE A 130 -9.86 -3.68 -8.43
N ILE A 131 -9.60 -4.58 -7.50
CA ILE A 131 -9.50 -6.03 -7.75
C ILE A 131 -10.55 -6.74 -6.91
N SER A 132 -11.37 -7.59 -7.53
CA SER A 132 -12.32 -8.48 -6.86
C SER A 132 -12.67 -9.66 -7.76
N HIS A 133 -12.87 -10.83 -7.17
CA HIS A 133 -13.32 -12.03 -7.91
C HIS A 133 -14.67 -11.83 -8.59
N LYS A 134 -15.53 -10.95 -8.07
CA LYS A 134 -16.84 -10.62 -8.69
C LYS A 134 -16.73 -9.74 -9.93
N LEU A 135 -15.65 -8.97 -10.10
CA LEU A 135 -15.49 -8.12 -11.28
C LEU A 135 -15.29 -8.97 -12.55
N LYS A 136 -14.64 -10.14 -12.43
CA LYS A 136 -14.50 -11.10 -13.54
C LYS A 136 -15.85 -11.70 -13.98
N GLU A 137 -16.80 -11.90 -13.06
CA GLU A 137 -18.09 -12.55 -13.38
C GLU A 137 -19.02 -11.68 -14.26
N ASN A 138 -18.83 -10.35 -14.30
CA ASN A 138 -19.72 -9.44 -15.03
C ASN A 138 -19.24 -9.08 -16.45
N ILE A 139 -17.97 -9.32 -16.78
CA ILE A 139 -17.44 -9.06 -18.13
C ILE A 139 -17.81 -10.20 -19.09
N LEU A 140 -17.90 -11.44 -18.59
CA LEU A 140 -18.20 -12.63 -19.41
C LEU A 140 -19.70 -12.91 -19.62
N LYS A 141 -20.60 -12.15 -18.98
CA LYS A 141 -22.06 -12.29 -19.16
C LYS A 141 -22.66 -11.36 -20.22
N LYS A 142 -21.82 -10.63 -20.98
CA LYS A 142 -22.23 -9.66 -22.00
C LYS A 142 -21.79 -10.01 -23.44
N THR A 143 -21.39 -11.24 -23.70
CA THR A 143 -21.16 -11.81 -25.04
C THR A 143 -22.03 -13.04 -25.22
#